data_AF-A0A3D2B8Z6-F1
#
_entry.id   AF-A0A3D2B8Z6-F1
#
_cell.length_a   1.000
_cell.length_b   1.000
_cell.length_c   1.000
_cell.angle_alpha   90.00
_cell.angle_beta   90.00
_cell.angle_gamma   90.00
#
_symmetry.space_group_name_H-M   'P 1'
#
loop_
_entity.id
_entity.type
_entity.pdbx_description
1 polymer ?
#
loop_
_entity_poly.entity_id
_entity_poly.type
_entity_poly.pdbx_seq_one_letter_code
_entity_poly.pdbx_strand_id
1 'polypeptide(L)' 'RGVQQRPLAATLDELQRICNALAHHPQPAGQELAALIWRLHCSLSQLEQAPAPGTLSDQITPQA' A
#
# COMPACT_ATOMS: atom_id res chain seq x y z
N ARG A 1 -12.92 10.59 6.67
CA ARG A 1 -12.60 10.72 5.22
C ARG A 1 -11.84 9.45 4.83
N GLY A 2 -12.36 8.66 3.90
CA GLY A 2 -11.76 7.38 3.49
C GLY A 2 -10.52 7.55 2.61
N VAL A 3 -9.89 6.44 2.26
CA VAL A 3 -8.75 6.39 1.34
C VAL A 3 -9.23 6.70 -0.08
N GLN A 4 -8.55 7.61 -0.77
CA GLN A 4 -8.80 7.87 -2.18
C GLN A 4 -7.88 6.97 -3.02
N GLN A 5 -8.47 6.19 -3.92
CA GLN A 5 -7.73 5.16 -4.67
C GLN A 5 -6.69 5.76 -5.65
N ARG A 6 -6.99 6.88 -6.33
CA ARG A 6 -6.02 7.53 -7.24
C ARG A 6 -4.76 8.04 -6.51
N PRO A 7 -4.87 8.81 -5.41
CA PRO A 7 -3.72 9.18 -4.59
C PRO A 7 -2.95 7.99 -4.02
N LEU A 8 -3.64 6.91 -3.65
CA LEU A 8 -3.00 5.69 -3.13
C LEU A 8 -2.12 5.01 -4.18
N ALA A 9 -2.62 4.78 -5.39
CA ALA A 9 -1.85 4.18 -6.46
C ALA A 9 -0.58 4.98 -6.80
N ALA A 10 -0.70 6.32 -6.87
CA ALA A 10 0.46 7.20 -7.09
C ALA A 10 1.49 7.12 -5.96
N THR A 11 1.02 6.94 -4.71
CA THR A 11 1.89 6.78 -3.54
C THR A 11 2.64 5.46 -3.60
N LEU A 12 1.96 4.36 -3.97
CA LEU A 12 2.57 3.04 -4.06
C LEU A 12 3.64 2.96 -5.15
N ASP A 13 3.38 3.57 -6.32
CA ASP A 13 4.36 3.68 -7.40
C ASP A 13 5.63 4.44 -6.98
N GLU A 14 5.47 5.53 -6.22
CA GLU A 14 6.61 6.29 -5.69
C GLU A 14 7.40 5.49 -4.65
N LEU A 15 6.73 4.79 -3.74
CA LEU A 15 7.39 3.91 -2.77
C LEU A 15 8.17 2.79 -3.47
N GLN A 16 7.60 2.21 -4.53
CA GLN A 16 8.28 1.18 -5.33
C GLN A 16 9.52 1.73 -6.03
N ARG A 17 9.45 2.95 -6.60
CA ARG A 17 10.62 3.62 -7.20
C ARG A 17 11.73 3.88 -6.17
N ILE A 18 11.38 4.34 -4.97
CA ILE A 18 12.35 4.58 -3.88
C ILE A 18 13.00 3.27 -3.44
N CYS A 19 12.20 2.21 -3.22
CA CYS A 19 12.73 0.87 -2.92
C CYS A 19 13.74 0.41 -3.97
N ASN A 20 13.41 0.58 -5.26
CA ASN A 20 14.30 0.18 -6.33
C ASN A 20 15.60 0.98 -6.33
N ALA A 21 15.54 2.30 -6.11
CA ALA A 21 16.74 3.14 -6.02
C ALA A 21 17.65 2.72 -4.85
N LEU A 22 17.05 2.41 -3.70
CA LEU A 22 17.79 2.04 -2.48
C LEU A 22 18.35 0.62 -2.51
N ALA A 23 17.69 -0.33 -3.19
CA ALA A 23 18.15 -1.70 -3.32
C ALA A 23 19.49 -1.82 -4.08
N HIS A 24 19.78 -0.87 -4.97
CA HIS A 24 21.05 -0.81 -5.70
C HIS A 24 22.15 -0.08 -4.93
N HIS A 25 21.86 0.42 -3.72
CA HIS A 25 22.83 1.19 -2.95
C HIS A 25 23.85 0.24 -2.29
N PRO A 26 25.16 0.53 -2.37
CA PRO A 26 26.21 -0.33 -1.82
C PRO A 26 26.30 -0.30 -0.28
N GLN A 27 25.63 0.68 0.36
CA GLN A 27 25.64 0.82 1.80
C GLN A 27 24.53 -0.01 2.45
N PRO A 28 24.83 -0.77 3.52
CA PRO A 28 23.85 -1.64 4.18
C PRO A 28 22.64 -0.86 4.71
N ALA A 29 22.85 0.38 5.20
CA ALA A 29 21.76 1.25 5.65
C ALA A 29 20.73 1.55 4.55
N GLY A 30 21.15 1.60 3.28
CA GLY A 30 20.24 1.75 2.13
C GLY A 30 19.36 0.53 1.92
N GLN A 31 19.92 -0.67 2.09
CA GLN A 31 19.17 -1.93 2.00
C GLN A 31 18.18 -2.09 3.17
N GLU A 32 18.57 -1.70 4.38
CA GLU A 32 17.68 -1.70 5.55
C GLU A 32 16.49 -0.73 5.35
N LEU A 33 16.77 0.46 4.81
CA LEU A 33 15.73 1.42 4.46
C LEU A 33 14.81 0.88 3.35
N ALA A 34 15.36 0.23 2.32
CA ALA A 34 14.57 -0.40 1.27
C ALA A 34 13.61 -1.46 1.84
N ALA A 35 14.06 -2.27 2.81
CA ALA A 35 13.23 -3.27 3.47
C ALA A 35 12.12 -2.67 4.34
N LEU A 36 12.36 -1.52 4.98
CA LEU A 36 11.33 -0.77 5.72
C LEU A 36 10.26 -0.20 4.77
N ILE A 37 10.69 0.44 3.69
CA ILE A 37 9.80 1.03 2.69
C ILE A 37 8.97 -0.06 2.00
N TRP A 38 9.57 -1.23 1.73
CA TRP A 38 8.84 -2.37 1.17
C TRP A 38 7.72 -2.86 2.08
N ARG A 39 7.99 -2.97 3.38
CA ARG A 39 6.96 -3.33 4.37
C ARG A 39 5.81 -2.29 4.39
N LEU A 40 6.14 -1.01 4.32
CA LEU A 40 5.16 0.06 4.23
C LEU A 40 4.31 -0.05 2.95
N HIS A 41 4.95 -0.28 1.79
CA HIS A 41 4.26 -0.51 0.52
C HIS A 41 3.27 -1.68 0.65
N CYS A 42 3.69 -2.82 1.18
CA CYS A 42 2.81 -3.97 1.40
C CYS A 42 1.64 -3.68 2.34
N SER A 43 1.84 -2.87 3.39
CA SER A 43 0.75 -2.46 4.28
C SER A 43 -0.26 -1.56 3.57
N LEU A 44 0.20 -0.65 2.70
CA LEU A 44 -0.66 0.30 1.99
C LEU A 44 -1.36 -0.32 0.77
N SER A 45 -0.74 -1.26 0.06
CA SER A 45 -1.34 -1.92 -1.11
C SER A 45 -2.62 -2.69 -0.74
N GLN A 46 -2.74 -3.14 0.52
CA GLN A 46 -3.98 -3.74 1.03
C GLN A 46 -5.18 -2.79 0.94
N LEU A 47 -4.96 -1.48 0.96
CA LEU A 47 -6.00 -0.46 0.83
C LEU A 47 -6.49 -0.28 -0.61
N GLU A 48 -5.73 -0.73 -1.62
CA GLU A 48 -6.19 -0.72 -3.02
C GLU A 48 -7.30 -1.72 -3.25
N GLN A 49 -7.25 -2.84 -2.52
CA GLN A 49 -8.27 -3.89 -2.56
C GLN A 49 -9.40 -3.64 -1.57
N ALA A 50 -9.32 -2.56 -0.77
CA ALA A 50 -10.36 -2.22 0.18
C ALA A 50 -11.66 -1.86 -0.57
N PRO A 51 -12.79 -2.49 -0.21
CA PRO A 51 -14.07 -2.13 -0.79
C PRO A 51 -14.35 -0.63 -0.63
N ALA A 52 -14.96 -0.02 -1.64
CA ALA A 52 -15.29 1.40 -1.57
C ALA A 52 -16.13 1.69 -0.31
N PRO A 53 -15.89 2.80 0.41
CA PRO A 53 -16.68 3.14 1.59
C PRO A 53 -18.17 3.19 1.22
N GLY A 54 -18.94 2.23 1.74
CA GLY A 54 -20.36 2.05 1.42
C GLY A 54 -20.74 0.66 0.88
N THR A 55 -19.78 -0.18 0.44
CA THR A 55 -20.09 -1.52 -0.12
C THR A 55 -20.17 -2.64 0.93
N LEU A 56 -19.81 -2.39 2.19
CA LEU A 56 -19.86 -3.41 3.26
C LEU A 56 -21.29 -3.66 3.78
N SER A 57 -22.25 -2.77 3.51
CA SER A 57 -23.62 -2.88 4.02
C SER A 57 -24.49 -3.93 3.33
N ASP A 58 -24.04 -4.56 2.23
CA ASP A 58 -24.88 -5.49 1.47
C ASP A 58 -24.69 -6.97 1.88
N GLN A 59 -23.56 -7.33 2.50
CA GLN A 59 -23.17 -8.72 2.74
C GLN A 59 -23.48 -9.25 4.14
N ILE A 60 -24.17 -8.46 4.98
CA ILE A 60 -24.59 -8.86 6.34
C ILE A 60 -26.13 -8.79 6.40
N THR A 61 -26.79 -9.48 5.48
CA THR A 61 -28.21 -9.82 5.66
C THR A 61 -28.27 -11.30 6.02
N PRO A 62 -28.55 -11.67 7.29
CA PRO A 62 -28.82 -13.06 7.62
C PRO A 62 -30.12 -13.46 6.94
N GLN A 63 -30.03 -14.38 5.97
CA GLN A 63 -31.20 -14.97 5.33
C GLN A 63 -31.98 -15.77 6.40
N ALA A 64 -33.24 -15.38 6.60
CA ALA A 64 -34.21 -16.02 7.51
C ALA A 64 -34.57 -17.45 7.11
#